data_AF-A0A534Q8U3-F1
#
_entry.id   AF-A0A534Q8U3-F1
#
_cell.length_a   1.000
_cell.length_b   1.000
_cell.length_c   1.000
_cell.angle_alpha   90.00
_cell.angle_beta   90.00
_cell.angle_gamma   90.00
#
_symmetry.space_group_name_H-M   'P 1'
#
loop_
_entity.id
_entity.type
_entity.pdbx_description
1 polymer ?
#
loop_
_entity_poly.entity_id
_entity_poly.type
_entity_poly.pdbx_seq_one_letter_code
_entity_poly.pdbx_strand_id
1 'polypeptide(L)'
;MGAFRTAAVAVGVAVLLWLMLDSGLVNPERAAPLVSLSLGGLGVLFGVGAWAMTVGGRRERAPLLLGLAIGVGGYAVLRVLPL
;
A
#
# COMPACT_ATOMS: atom_id res chain seq x y z
N MET A 1 4.36 2.39 -20.92
CA MET A 1 3.19 1.58 -20.50
C MET A 1 3.15 1.23 -18.99
N GLY A 2 4.05 1.76 -18.13
CA GLY A 2 4.17 1.29 -16.73
C GLY A 2 3.28 2.00 -15.69
N ALA A 3 3.11 3.32 -15.76
CA ALA A 3 2.48 4.11 -14.70
C ALA A 3 1.00 3.76 -14.45
N PHE A 4 0.25 3.48 -15.52
CA PHE A 4 -1.17 3.09 -15.39
C PHE A 4 -1.35 1.76 -14.64
N ARG A 5 -0.52 0.74 -14.94
CA ARG A 5 -0.56 -0.54 -14.20
C ARG A 5 -0.17 -0.34 -12.74
N THR A 6 0.84 0.48 -12.46
CA THR A 6 1.23 0.83 -11.09
C THR A 6 0.10 1.52 -10.33
N ALA A 7 -0.55 2.49 -10.94
CA ALA A 7 -1.69 3.19 -10.34
C ALA A 7 -2.88 2.24 -10.11
N ALA A 8 -3.21 1.40 -11.09
CA ALA A 8 -4.27 0.40 -10.95
C ALA A 8 -4.01 -0.59 -9.81
N VAL A 9 -2.76 -1.04 -9.65
CA VAL A 9 -2.36 -1.92 -8.54
C VAL A 9 -2.45 -1.18 -7.20
N ALA A 10 -1.94 0.06 -7.12
CA ALA A 10 -2.00 0.86 -5.90
C ALA A 10 -3.44 1.08 -5.43
N VAL A 11 -4.33 1.47 -6.35
CA VAL A 11 -5.75 1.68 -6.10
C VAL A 11 -6.43 0.35 -5.72
N GLY A 12 -6.18 -0.72 -6.46
CA GLY A 12 -6.78 -2.03 -6.17
C GLY A 12 -6.41 -2.56 -4.79
N VAL A 13 -5.14 -2.40 -4.39
CA VAL A 13 -4.67 -2.78 -3.04
C VAL A 13 -5.30 -1.90 -1.97
N ALA A 14 -5.37 -0.58 -2.16
CA ALA A 14 -6.02 0.32 -1.21
C ALA A 14 -7.51 0.00 -1.03
N VAL A 15 -8.22 -0.30 -2.11
CA VAL A 15 -9.64 -0.70 -2.08
C VAL A 15 -9.83 -2.03 -1.37
N LEU A 16 -8.96 -3.03 -1.62
CA LEU A 16 -9.03 -4.32 -0.93
C LEU A 16 -8.79 -4.18 0.57
N LEU A 17 -7.81 -3.37 0.98
CA LEU A 17 -7.54 -3.11 2.39
C LEU A 17 -8.72 -2.38 3.06
N TRP A 18 -9.31 -1.39 2.38
CA TRP A 18 -10.52 -0.73 2.85
C TRP A 18 -11.68 -1.71 3.03
N LEU A 19 -11.92 -2.56 2.03
CA LEU A 19 -12.99 -3.54 2.06
C LEU A 19 -12.83 -4.52 3.23
N MET A 20 -11.62 -5.03 3.43
CA MET A 20 -11.34 -6.04 4.47
C MET A 20 -11.32 -5.49 5.90
N LEU A 21 -10.85 -4.25 6.08
CA LEU A 21 -10.48 -3.74 7.41
C LEU A 21 -11.45 -2.69 7.97
N ASP A 22 -12.14 -1.94 7.10
CA ASP A 22 -12.93 -0.77 7.52
C ASP A 22 -14.35 -0.73 6.94
N SER A 23 -14.63 -1.38 5.82
CA SER A 23 -15.94 -1.27 5.16
C SER A 23 -17.11 -1.82 5.98
N GLY A 24 -16.84 -2.69 6.97
CA GLY A 24 -17.88 -3.39 7.72
C GLY A 24 -18.62 -4.46 6.90
N LEU A 25 -18.37 -4.55 5.58
CA LEU A 25 -19.04 -5.48 4.66
C LEU A 25 -18.49 -6.91 4.78
N VAL A 26 -17.22 -7.05 5.15
CA VAL A 26 -16.53 -8.35 5.28
C VAL A 26 -16.32 -8.73 6.74
N ASN A 27 -15.82 -7.79 7.55
CA ASN A 27 -15.67 -7.96 8.99
C ASN A 27 -16.47 -6.89 9.72
N PRO A 28 -17.40 -7.28 10.61
CA PRO A 28 -18.20 -6.33 11.37
C PRO A 28 -17.40 -5.59 12.45
N GLU A 29 -16.29 -6.17 12.92
CA GLU A 29 -15.35 -5.51 13.82
C GLU A 29 -14.27 -4.77 13.04
N ARG A 30 -14.10 -3.46 13.28
CA ARG A 30 -12.99 -2.70 12.69
C ARG A 30 -11.66 -3.25 13.18
N ALA A 31 -10.72 -3.45 12.26
CA ALA A 31 -9.43 -4.03 12.61
C ALA A 31 -8.67 -3.14 13.60
N ALA A 32 -7.93 -3.76 14.53
CA ALA A 32 -7.20 -3.07 15.57
C ALA A 32 -6.22 -2.00 14.99
N PRO A 33 -5.94 -0.91 15.73
CA PRO A 33 -4.99 0.13 15.31
C PRO A 33 -3.59 -0.42 14.99
N LEU A 34 -3.21 -1.51 15.65
CA LEU A 34 -1.92 -2.19 15.45
C LEU A 34 -1.74 -2.71 14.01
N VAL A 35 -2.82 -3.03 13.30
CA VAL A 35 -2.78 -3.44 11.90
C VAL A 35 -2.29 -2.30 11.01
N SER A 36 -2.64 -1.05 11.34
CA SER A 36 -2.18 0.14 10.59
C SER A 36 -0.66 0.34 10.73
N LEU A 37 -0.08 0.01 11.89
CA LEU A 37 1.36 0.06 12.13
C LEU A 37 2.11 -0.94 11.25
N SER A 38 1.61 -2.18 11.16
CA SER A 38 2.17 -3.22 10.29
C SER A 38 2.07 -2.83 8.80
N LEU A 39 0.93 -2.25 8.38
CA LEU A 39 0.74 -1.75 7.02
C LEU A 39 1.69 -0.58 6.72
N GLY A 40 1.85 0.37 7.65
CA GLY A 40 2.83 1.45 7.52
C GLY A 40 4.26 0.91 7.33
N GLY A 41 4.65 -0.08 8.14
CA GLY A 41 5.94 -0.76 8.01
C GLY A 41 6.14 -1.43 6.64
N LEU A 42 5.11 -2.13 6.14
CA LEU A 42 5.11 -2.70 4.79
C LEU A 42 5.23 -1.64 3.69
N GLY A 43 4.52 -0.51 3.83
CA GLY A 43 4.61 0.63 2.92
C GLY A 43 6.04 1.18 2.83
N VAL A 44 6.71 1.34 3.98
CA VAL A 44 8.13 1.75 4.04
C VAL A 44 9.02 0.70 3.38
N LEU A 45 8.82 -0.59 3.67
CA LEU A 45 9.63 -1.67 3.10
C LEU A 45 9.54 -1.70 1.57
N PHE A 46 8.33 -1.54 1.03
CA PHE A 46 8.11 -1.48 -0.42
C PHE A 46 8.72 -0.23 -1.04
N GLY A 47 8.67 0.92 -0.37
CA GLY A 47 9.30 2.16 -0.83
C GLY A 47 10.83 2.05 -0.89
N VAL A 48 11.43 1.51 0.18
CA VAL A 48 12.88 1.25 0.25
C VAL A 48 13.29 0.21 -0.80
N GLY A 49 12.50 -0.85 -0.99
CA GLY A 49 12.74 -1.86 -2.03
C GLY A 49 12.66 -1.29 -3.45
N ALA A 50 11.71 -0.39 -3.71
CA ALA A 50 11.60 0.31 -4.98
C ALA A 50 12.83 1.18 -5.25
N TRP A 51 13.30 1.91 -4.24
CA TRP A 51 14.52 2.73 -4.33
C TRP A 51 15.78 1.88 -4.53
N ALA A 52 15.92 0.77 -3.80
CA ALA A 52 17.05 -0.15 -3.99
C ALA A 52 17.08 -0.75 -5.41
N MET A 53 15.91 -1.04 -6.00
CA MET A 53 15.80 -1.54 -7.38
C MET A 53 16.14 -0.48 -8.43
N THR A 54 15.83 0.80 -8.19
CA THR A 54 16.20 1.89 -9.12
C THR A 54 17.71 2.18 -9.09
N VAL A 55 18.32 2.14 -7.89
CA VAL A 55 19.78 2.32 -7.71
C VAL A 55 20.55 1.11 -8.24
N GLY A 56 20.06 -0.10 -8.02
CA GLY A 56 20.69 -1.35 -8.48
C GLY A 56 20.47 -1.71 -9.95
N GLY A 57 19.98 -0.79 -10.79
CA GLY A 57 19.82 -0.98 -12.24
C GLY A 57 18.64 -1.86 -12.69
N ARG A 58 17.84 -2.42 -11.77
CA ARG A 58 16.66 -3.27 -12.08
C ARG A 58 15.37 -2.47 -12.15
N ARG A 59 15.32 -1.49 -13.06
CA ARG A 59 14.23 -0.50 -13.17
C ARG A 59 12.88 -1.09 -13.58
N GLU A 60 12.84 -2.28 -14.17
CA GLU A 60 11.58 -2.94 -14.57
C GLU A 60 10.69 -3.33 -13.37
N ARG A 61 11.28 -3.62 -12.20
CA ARG A 61 10.53 -4.05 -11.00
C ARG A 61 10.23 -2.92 -10.01
N ALA A 62 10.97 -1.82 -10.10
CA ALA A 62 10.76 -0.62 -9.29
C ALA A 62 9.31 -0.08 -9.31
N PRO A 63 8.61 0.04 -10.46
CA PRO A 63 7.29 0.64 -10.50
C PRO A 63 6.20 -0.22 -9.81
N LEU A 64 6.38 -1.54 -9.70
CA LEU A 64 5.45 -2.39 -8.96
C LEU A 64 5.56 -2.17 -7.45
N LEU A 65 6.80 -2.18 -6.93
CA LEU A 65 7.09 -1.93 -5.52
C LEU A 65 6.66 -0.53 -5.10
N LEU A 66 6.84 0.46 -5.97
CA LEU A 66 6.36 1.82 -5.74
C LEU A 66 4.83 1.88 -5.62
N GLY A 67 4.11 1.15 -6.48
CA GLY A 67 2.65 1.06 -6.41
C GLY A 67 2.16 0.42 -5.12
N LEU A 68 2.83 -0.63 -4.66
CA LEU A 68 2.54 -1.27 -3.37
C LEU A 68 2.83 -0.33 -2.19
N ALA A 69 3.95 0.40 -2.23
CA ALA A 69 4.30 1.38 -1.20
C ALA A 69 3.22 2.47 -1.07
N ILE A 70 2.75 3.00 -2.21
CA ILE A 70 1.71 4.02 -2.26
C ILE A 70 0.36 3.46 -1.80
N GLY A 71 -0.05 2.29 -2.28
CA GLY A 71 -1.33 1.68 -1.92
C GLY A 71 -1.42 1.30 -0.44
N VAL A 72 -0.40 0.60 0.07
CA VAL A 72 -0.36 0.13 1.45
C VAL A 72 -0.06 1.26 2.43
N GLY A 73 0.98 2.06 2.14
CA GLY A 73 1.38 3.17 2.98
C GLY A 73 0.35 4.30 2.97
N GLY A 74 -0.20 4.64 1.80
CA GLY A 74 -1.26 5.63 1.66
C GLY A 74 -2.53 5.23 2.41
N TYR A 75 -2.96 3.97 2.30
CA TYR A 75 -4.09 3.47 3.07
C TYR A 75 -3.82 3.49 4.58
N ALA A 76 -2.64 3.06 5.02
CA ALA A 76 -2.26 3.10 6.43
C ALA A 76 -2.30 4.53 7.00
N VAL A 77 -1.82 5.52 6.24
CA VAL A 77 -1.87 6.94 6.62
C VAL A 77 -3.31 7.42 6.69
N LEU A 78 -4.12 7.18 5.66
CA LEU A 78 -5.54 7.57 5.63
C LEU A 78 -6.36 6.95 6.77
N ARG A 79 -5.97 5.75 7.22
CA ARG A 79 -6.61 5.04 8.32
C ARG A 79 -6.21 5.57 9.71
N VAL A 80 -5.00 6.10 9.85
CA VAL A 80 -4.49 6.65 11.11
C VAL A 80 -4.82 8.13 11.25
N LEU A 81 -4.95 8.86 10.14
CA LEU A 81 -5.43 10.23 10.13
C LEU A 81 -6.96 10.24 10.32
N PRO A 82 -7.50 10.80 11.41
CA PRO A 82 -8.94 10.98 11.55
C PRO A 82 -9.36 12.14 10.63
N LEU A 83 -9.79 11.82 9.41
CA LEU A 83 -10.56 12.72 8.55
C LEU A 83 -12.06 12.45 8.74
#